data_AF-A0A2T1CU53-F1
#
_entry.id   AF-A0A2T1CU53-F1
#
_cell.length_a   1.000
_cell.length_b   1.000
_cell.length_c   1.000
_cell.angle_alpha   90.00
_cell.angle_beta   90.00
_cell.angle_gamma   90.00
#
_symmetry.space_group_name_H-M   'P 1'
#
loop_
_entity.id
_entity.type
_entity.pdbx_description
1 polymer ?
#
loop_
_entity_poly.entity_id
_entity_poly.type
_entity_poly.pdbx_seq_one_letter_code
_entity_poly.pdbx_strand_id
1 'polypeptide(L)'
;LGTVRKQVSSPFRATLHPDMEYTFVATCDGNCQDLNLTLKDANGMEIAASQKTGELATISFTPPSQGEYQITAKPGECTKAEGCSFGMGIFVPASASVPNASKIPAEIAQFRVCQ
;
A
#
# COMPACT_ATOMS: atom_id res chain seq x y z
N LEU A 1 4.99 8.91 -1.20
CA LEU A 1 6.26 8.60 -1.90
C LEU A 1 7.37 8.67 -0.88
N GLY A 2 8.21 7.64 -0.76
CA GLY A 2 9.30 7.59 0.21
C GLY A 2 10.61 7.12 -0.43
N THR A 3 11.74 7.63 0.06
CA THR A 3 13.09 7.23 -0.38
C THR A 3 13.79 6.52 0.75
N VAL A 4 14.36 5.34 0.50
CA VAL A 4 15.03 4.53 1.53
C VAL A 4 16.43 4.13 1.10
N ARG A 5 17.41 4.48 1.94
CA ARG A 5 18.82 4.07 1.78
C ARG A 5 19.15 2.74 2.47
N LYS A 6 18.28 2.26 3.37
CA LYS A 6 18.28 0.94 4.04
C LYS A 6 16.83 0.49 4.25
N GLN A 7 16.59 -0.79 4.58
CA GLN A 7 15.25 -1.35 4.87
C GLN A 7 14.48 -0.54 5.93
N VAL A 8 13.81 0.55 5.54
CA VAL A 8 12.89 1.30 6.39
C VAL A 8 11.48 1.00 5.88
N SER A 9 10.70 0.35 6.73
CA SER A 9 9.27 0.21 6.53
C SER A 9 8.58 1.54 6.81
N SER A 10 7.63 1.94 5.96
CA SER A 10 6.76 3.09 6.25
C SER A 10 5.39 2.56 6.68
N PRO A 11 5.11 2.41 7.99
CA PRO A 11 3.78 2.06 8.45
C PRO A 11 2.83 3.23 8.21
N PHE A 12 1.72 2.97 7.54
CA PHE A 12 0.59 3.88 7.39
C PHE A 12 -0.57 3.34 8.21
N ARG A 13 -1.16 4.18 9.07
CA ARG A 13 -2.32 3.82 9.87
C ARG A 13 -3.56 4.50 9.32
N ALA A 14 -4.63 3.74 9.19
CA ALA A 14 -5.91 4.25 8.75
C ALA A 14 -7.05 3.58 9.52
N THR A 15 -8.10 4.36 9.76
CA THR A 15 -9.38 3.80 10.17
C THR A 15 -10.10 3.27 8.94
N LEU A 16 -10.41 1.98 8.93
CA LEU A 16 -11.18 1.35 7.86
C LEU A 16 -12.59 1.04 8.39
N HIS A 17 -13.58 1.29 7.54
CA HIS A 17 -15.00 1.02 7.77
C HIS A 17 -15.44 -0.30 7.11
N PRO A 18 -16.42 -1.00 7.71
CA PRO A 18 -17.03 -2.17 7.08
C PRO A 18 -17.80 -1.77 5.81
N ASP A 19 -18.20 -2.77 5.02
CA ASP A 19 -18.96 -2.62 3.76
C ASP A 19 -18.22 -1.88 2.63
N MET A 20 -16.93 -1.63 2.82
CA MET A 20 -16.04 -1.05 1.82
C MET A 20 -14.84 -1.97 1.57
N GLU A 21 -14.64 -2.33 0.31
CA GLU A 21 -13.42 -3.01 -0.11
C GLU A 21 -12.31 -1.98 -0.33
N TYR A 22 -11.15 -2.24 0.27
CA TYR A 22 -9.93 -1.46 0.09
C TYR A 22 -8.95 -2.28 -0.72
N THR A 23 -8.31 -1.65 -1.70
CA THR A 23 -7.17 -2.24 -2.40
C THR A 23 -5.92 -1.46 -2.07
N PHE A 24 -5.01 -2.09 -1.35
CA PHE A 24 -3.69 -1.57 -1.02
C PHE A 24 -2.71 -2.00 -2.11
N VAL A 25 -1.95 -1.07 -2.66
CA VAL A 25 -0.94 -1.32 -3.69
C VAL A 25 0.39 -0.73 -3.25
N ALA A 26 1.48 -1.47 -3.41
CA ALA A 26 2.83 -0.97 -3.24
C ALA A 26 3.68 -1.31 -4.46
N THR A 27 4.60 -0.41 -4.82
CA THR A 27 5.55 -0.62 -5.92
C THR A 27 6.91 0.04 -5.65
N CYS A 28 7.96 -0.38 -6.37
CA CYS A 28 9.28 0.24 -6.31
C CYS A 28 9.84 0.59 -7.69
N ASP A 29 10.94 1.34 -7.71
CA ASP A 29 11.57 1.93 -8.90
C ASP A 29 12.45 0.98 -9.73
N GLY A 30 12.16 -0.34 -9.71
CA GLY A 30 12.98 -1.35 -10.39
C GLY A 30 14.31 -1.66 -9.70
N ASN A 31 14.59 -1.01 -8.57
CA ASN A 31 15.79 -1.23 -7.76
C ASN A 31 15.50 -1.99 -6.46
N CYS A 32 14.39 -2.75 -6.40
CA CYS A 32 14.08 -3.60 -5.26
C CYS A 32 13.57 -4.97 -5.72
N GLN A 33 13.92 -6.02 -4.99
CA GLN A 33 13.24 -7.31 -5.09
C GLN A 33 12.40 -7.53 -3.84
N ASP A 34 11.44 -8.44 -3.91
CA ASP A 34 10.65 -8.91 -2.76
C ASP A 34 9.97 -7.79 -1.98
N LEU A 35 9.33 -6.85 -2.70
CA LEU A 35 8.49 -5.84 -2.07
C LEU A 35 7.35 -6.53 -1.33
N ASN A 36 7.35 -6.40 -0.01
CA ASN A 36 6.33 -6.97 0.84
C ASN A 36 5.33 -5.90 1.26
N LEU A 37 4.04 -6.20 1.09
CA LEU A 37 2.94 -5.43 1.64
C LEU A 37 2.25 -6.27 2.71
N THR A 38 2.04 -5.70 3.89
CA THR A 38 1.33 -6.36 5.00
C THR A 38 0.25 -5.45 5.57
N LEU A 39 -0.81 -6.08 6.06
CA LEU A 39 -1.94 -5.46 6.74
C LEU A 39 -2.08 -6.09 8.12
N LYS A 40 -2.06 -5.25 9.15
CA LYS A 40 -2.24 -5.64 10.55
C LYS A 40 -3.44 -4.93 11.15
N ASP A 41 -4.10 -5.60 12.10
CA ASP A 41 -5.12 -4.97 12.93
C ASP A 41 -4.50 -4.08 14.04
N ALA A 42 -5.34 -3.45 14.85
CA ALA A 42 -4.93 -2.60 15.96
C ALA A 42 -4.12 -3.34 17.05
N ASN A 43 -4.26 -4.68 17.15
CA ASN A 43 -3.49 -5.51 18.08
C ASN A 43 -2.12 -5.91 17.50
N GLY A 44 -1.83 -5.54 16.25
CA GLY A 44 -0.63 -5.92 15.54
C GLY A 44 -0.66 -7.33 14.95
N MET A 45 -1.82 -7.99 14.96
CA MET A 45 -2.02 -9.29 14.32
C MET A 45 -2.05 -9.08 12.80
N GLU A 46 -1.27 -9.89 12.07
CA GLU A 46 -1.29 -9.87 10.61
C GLU A 46 -2.58 -10.50 10.10
N ILE A 47 -3.33 -9.72 9.33
CA ILE A 47 -4.61 -10.12 8.74
C ILE A 47 -4.42 -10.52 7.28
N ALA A 48 -3.49 -9.85 6.59
CA ALA A 48 -3.15 -10.18 5.21
C ALA A 48 -1.71 -9.79 4.87
N ALA A 49 -1.14 -10.51 3.92
CA ALA A 49 0.13 -10.19 3.29
C ALA A 49 0.01 -10.40 1.77
N SER A 50 0.71 -9.59 0.98
CA SER A 50 0.74 -9.76 -0.47
C SER A 50 1.44 -11.07 -0.83
N GLN A 51 0.77 -11.93 -1.59
CA GLN A 51 1.39 -13.09 -2.20
C GLN A 51 1.91 -12.71 -3.59
N LYS A 52 3.18 -12.29 -3.69
CA LYS A 52 3.99 -12.26 -4.93
C LYS A 52 5.38 -11.65 -4.66
N THR A 53 6.41 -12.35 -5.09
CA THR A 53 7.81 -11.90 -5.16
C THR A 53 8.02 -11.06 -6.42
N GLY A 54 8.24 -9.75 -6.28
CA GLY A 54 8.42 -8.84 -7.39
C GLY A 54 8.33 -7.37 -6.96
N GLU A 55 8.17 -6.48 -7.94
CA GLU A 55 8.15 -5.02 -7.75
C GLU A 55 6.74 -4.45 -7.53
N LEU A 56 5.71 -5.31 -7.52
CA LEU A 56 4.31 -4.94 -7.32
C LEU A 56 3.66 -5.87 -6.30
N ALA A 57 3.10 -5.28 -5.25
CA ALA A 57 2.42 -5.97 -4.17
C ALA A 57 1.02 -5.41 -3.98
N THR A 58 0.02 -6.28 -3.86
CA THR A 58 -1.39 -5.89 -3.73
C THR A 58 -2.08 -6.70 -2.63
N ILE A 59 -2.95 -6.04 -1.84
CA ILE A 59 -3.87 -6.67 -0.89
C ILE A 59 -5.26 -6.08 -1.12
N SER A 60 -6.28 -6.92 -1.28
CA SER A 60 -7.70 -6.53 -1.19
C SER A 60 -8.27 -6.97 0.14
N PHE A 61 -8.99 -6.07 0.82
CA PHE A 61 -9.53 -6.34 2.15
C PHE A 61 -10.81 -5.56 2.42
N THR A 62 -11.82 -6.25 2.96
CA THR A 62 -13.04 -5.64 3.49
C THR A 62 -13.06 -5.84 5.01
N PRO A 63 -12.99 -4.78 5.82
CA PRO A 63 -13.01 -4.89 7.28
C PRO A 63 -14.32 -5.53 7.77
N PRO A 64 -14.28 -6.48 8.72
CA PRO A 64 -15.49 -7.05 9.31
C PRO A 64 -16.19 -6.07 10.27
N SER A 65 -15.47 -5.04 10.73
CA SER A 65 -15.98 -3.97 11.60
C SER A 65 -15.11 -2.74 11.44
N GLN A 66 -15.59 -1.58 11.93
CA GLN A 66 -14.79 -0.36 11.90
C GLN A 66 -13.61 -0.48 12.87
N GLY A 67 -12.40 -0.16 12.41
CA GLY A 67 -11.22 -0.27 13.25
C GLY A 67 -9.99 0.43 12.68
N GLU A 68 -8.95 0.56 13.52
CA GLU A 68 -7.63 1.00 13.08
C GLU A 68 -6.85 -0.18 12.50
N TYR A 69 -6.20 0.06 11.36
CA TYR A 69 -5.37 -0.91 10.68
C TYR A 69 -4.03 -0.28 10.33
N GLN A 70 -2.98 -1.10 10.37
CA GLN A 70 -1.64 -0.70 9.96
C GLN A 70 -1.26 -1.40 8.65
N ILE A 71 -1.01 -0.59 7.63
CA ILE A 71 -0.54 -1.02 6.32
C ILE A 71 0.96 -0.74 6.24
N THR A 72 1.75 -1.75 5.90
CA THR A 72 3.21 -1.62 5.85
C THR A 72 3.73 -2.12 4.51
N ALA A 73 4.30 -1.21 3.72
CA ALA A 73 5.14 -1.56 2.58
C ALA A 73 6.60 -1.61 3.03
N LYS A 74 7.28 -2.72 2.71
CA LYS A 74 8.69 -2.95 3.00
C LYS A 74 9.36 -3.49 1.74
N PRO A 75 10.18 -2.68 1.05
CA PRO A 75 11.07 -3.19 0.00
C PRO A 75 12.00 -4.25 0.59
N GLY A 76 12.32 -5.27 -0.20
CA GLY A 76 13.43 -6.17 0.11
C GLY A 76 14.78 -5.47 -0.02
N GLU A 77 15.82 -6.22 -0.35
CA GLU A 77 17.13 -5.61 -0.56
C GLU A 77 17.14 -4.79 -1.86
N CYS A 78 17.71 -3.58 -1.79
CA CYS A 78 17.92 -2.77 -2.97
C CYS A 78 19.15 -3.30 -3.72
N THR A 79 19.07 -3.46 -5.04
CA THR A 79 20.17 -4.05 -5.83
C THR A 79 21.32 -3.07 -6.09
N LYS A 80 21.07 -1.77 -6.00
CA LYS A 80 22.08 -0.70 -6.11
C LYS A 80 22.40 -0.05 -4.77
N ALA A 81 23.65 0.44 -4.66
CA ALA A 81 24.20 1.04 -3.45
C ALA A 81 23.54 2.37 -3.05
N GLU A 82 22.91 3.09 -3.99
CA GLU A 82 22.26 4.38 -3.69
C GLU A 82 20.93 4.22 -2.90
N GLY A 83 20.43 2.99 -2.76
CA GLY A 83 19.10 2.70 -2.21
C GLY A 83 18.01 2.72 -3.27
N CYS A 84 16.79 2.39 -2.87
CA CYS A 84 15.64 2.25 -3.77
C CYS A 84 14.46 3.10 -3.31
N SER A 85 13.62 3.48 -4.26
CA SER A 85 12.41 4.26 -4.00
C SER A 85 11.21 3.33 -4.01
N PHE A 86 10.25 3.59 -3.11
CA PHE A 86 8.99 2.87 -3.13
C PHE A 86 7.81 3.80 -2.88
N GLY A 87 6.66 3.37 -3.40
CA GLY A 87 5.38 4.02 -3.24
C GLY A 87 4.35 3.05 -2.71
N MET A 88 3.37 3.59 -1.99
CA MET A 88 2.18 2.87 -1.57
C MET A 88 0.97 3.74 -1.84
N GLY A 89 -0.11 3.13 -2.32
CA GLY A 89 -1.39 3.75 -2.61
C GLY A 89 -2.53 2.89 -2.06
N ILE A 90 -3.66 3.55 -1.80
CA ILE A 90 -4.88 2.91 -1.33
C ILE A 90 -5.98 3.32 -2.30
N PHE A 91 -6.61 2.33 -2.91
CA PHE A 91 -7.77 2.50 -3.77
C PHE A 91 -9.02 2.09 -2.99
N VAL A 92 -10.04 2.92 -3.09
CA VAL A 92 -11.35 2.75 -2.47
C VAL A 92 -12.41 3.13 -3.50
N PRO A 93 -13.65 2.66 -3.35
CA PRO A 93 -14.76 3.16 -4.16
C PRO A 93 -14.82 4.68 -4.14
N ALA A 94 -15.20 5.33 -5.24
CA ALA A 94 -15.28 6.79 -5.31
C ALA A 94 -16.30 7.39 -4.30
N SER A 95 -17.24 6.58 -3.81
CA SER A 95 -18.20 6.94 -2.77
C SER A 95 -17.61 6.93 -1.35
N ALA A 96 -16.36 6.48 -1.18
CA ALA A 96 -15.66 6.39 0.09
C ALA A 96 -15.18 7.76 0.60
N SER A 97 -15.44 8.06 1.88
CA SER A 97 -14.78 9.16 2.57
C SER A 97 -13.56 8.63 3.33
N VAL A 98 -12.36 8.82 2.77
CA VAL A 98 -11.09 8.47 3.43
C VAL A 98 -10.42 9.73 3.98
N PRO A 99 -10.30 9.89 5.32
CA PRO A 99 -9.57 11.00 5.91
C PRO A 99 -8.12 11.03 5.42
N ASN A 100 -7.60 12.21 5.08
CA ASN A 100 -6.24 12.43 4.55
C ASN A 100 -5.96 11.78 3.18
N ALA A 101 -6.97 11.35 2.43
CA ALA A 101 -6.77 10.98 1.03
C ALA A 101 -6.24 12.18 0.25
N SER A 102 -5.14 11.99 -0.47
CA SER A 102 -4.68 12.97 -1.45
C SER A 102 -5.80 13.23 -2.45
N LYS A 103 -6.31 14.47 -2.50
CA LYS A 103 -7.21 14.91 -3.57
C LYS A 103 -6.40 15.06 -4.84
N ILE A 104 -6.11 13.94 -5.50
CA ILE A 104 -5.51 13.94 -6.83
C ILE A 104 -6.61 14.39 -7.80
N PRO A 105 -6.40 15.47 -8.58
CA PRO A 105 -7.35 15.89 -9.61
C PRO A 105 -7.73 14.72 -10.52
N ALA A 106 -9.00 14.64 -10.92
CA ALA A 106 -9.50 13.55 -11.77
C ALA A 106 -8.70 13.37 -13.07
N GLU A 107 -8.08 14.45 -13.55
CA GLU A 107 -7.20 14.49 -14.73
C GLU A 107 -5.91 13.67 -14.56
N ILE A 108 -5.43 13.49 -13.33
CA ILE A 108 -4.18 12.77 -13.01
C ILE A 108 -4.47 11.33 -12.53
N ALA A 109 -5.69 11.06 -12.06
CA ALA A 109 -6.11 9.74 -11.55
C ALA A 109 -6.48 8.71 -12.64
N GLN A 110 -6.32 9.03 -13.93
CA GLN A 110 -6.69 8.11 -15.01
C GLN A 110 -5.56 7.12 -15.33
N PHE A 111 -5.50 6.01 -14.60
CA PHE A 111 -4.99 4.76 -15.20
C PHE A 111 -6.07 4.24 -16.14
N ARG A 112 -6.06 4.71 -17.40
CA ARG A 112 -6.80 4.06 -18.48
C ARG A 112 -6.13 2.73 -18.76
N VAL A 113 -6.77 1.64 -18.34
CA VAL A 113 -6.46 0.32 -18.87
C VAL A 113 -6.96 0.34 -20.32
N CYS A 114 -6.04 0.49 -21.27
CA CYS A 114 -6.36 0.34 -22.68
C CYS A 114 -6.75 -1.12 -22.94
N GLN A 115 -7.95 -1.34 -23.46
CA GLN A 115 -8.35 -2.59 -24.11
C GLN A 115 -7.84 -2.62 -25.54
#